data_AF-A0A7Z7ING3-F1
#
_entry.id   AF-A0A7Z7ING3-F1
#
_cell.length_a   1.000
_cell.length_b   1.000
_cell.length_c   1.000
_cell.angle_alpha   90.00
_cell.angle_beta   90.00
_cell.angle_gamma   90.00
#
_symmetry.space_group_name_H-M   'P 1'
#
loop_
_entity.id
_entity.type
_entity.pdbx_description
1 polymer ?
#
loop_
_entity_poly.entity_id
_entity_poly.type
_entity_poly.pdbx_seq_one_letter_code
_entity_poly.pdbx_strand_id
1 'polypeptide(L)'
;MAWTRAAEVALIKPGAVGGLNGWRSPAPPEFAPFWHDVESAGLPIVVHASYPRWTTTLPSGKRRTSLLHGGERFPLDGVRAPEVANMITSLICPGTQTRFAGLRNAGMENGSGWLIRMCSKG
;
A
#
# COMPACT_ATOMS: atom_id res chain seq x y z
N MET A 1 -4.52 -21.25 10.91
CA MET A 1 -4.31 -20.63 9.58
C MET A 1 -5.33 -19.52 9.42
N ALA A 2 -4.87 -18.28 9.20
CA ALA A 2 -5.70 -17.07 9.22
C ALA A 2 -6.62 -16.91 8.00
N TRP A 3 -6.41 -17.71 6.96
CA TRP A 3 -7.20 -17.68 5.73
C TRP A 3 -8.31 -18.73 5.82
N THR A 4 -9.55 -18.30 6.00
CA THR A 4 -10.72 -19.17 5.83
C THR A 4 -10.75 -19.68 4.39
N ARG A 5 -11.22 -20.92 4.16
CA ARG A 5 -11.12 -21.69 2.90
C ARG A 5 -11.67 -21.03 1.61
N ALA A 6 -12.14 -19.79 1.65
CA ALA A 6 -12.70 -19.05 0.52
C ALA A 6 -12.06 -17.66 0.30
N ALA A 7 -11.02 -17.28 1.04
CA ALA A 7 -10.30 -16.04 0.73
C ALA A 7 -9.54 -16.21 -0.59
N GLU A 8 -9.76 -15.31 -1.55
CA GLU A 8 -9.05 -15.32 -2.84
C GLU A 8 -7.98 -14.24 -2.97
N VAL A 9 -8.00 -13.23 -2.08
CA VAL A 9 -7.07 -12.10 -2.07
C VAL A 9 -6.78 -11.62 -0.65
N ALA A 10 -5.61 -11.03 -0.43
CA ALA A 10 -5.27 -10.31 0.80
C ALA A 10 -5.28 -8.80 0.56
N LEU A 11 -6.22 -8.08 1.17
CA LEU A 11 -6.30 -6.62 1.06
C LEU A 11 -5.38 -5.94 2.08
N ILE A 12 -4.51 -5.04 1.64
CA ILE A 12 -3.62 -4.27 2.50
C ILE A 12 -3.76 -2.78 2.25
N LYS A 13 -3.86 -2.00 3.33
CA LYS A 13 -3.77 -0.53 3.28
C LYS A 13 -2.33 -0.14 2.89
N PRO A 14 -2.11 0.69 1.85
CA PRO A 14 -0.80 1.24 1.57
C PRO A 14 -0.33 2.12 2.73
N GLY A 15 0.88 1.88 3.19
CA GLY A 15 1.53 2.66 4.24
C GLY A 15 2.33 1.83 5.23
N ALA A 16 2.94 2.51 6.20
CA ALA A 16 3.67 1.87 7.28
C ALA A 16 2.73 1.05 8.18
N VAL A 17 3.26 -0.04 8.74
CA VAL A 17 2.56 -0.86 9.75
C VAL A 17 2.62 -0.13 11.08
N GLY A 18 1.46 0.06 11.71
CA GLY A 18 1.38 0.64 13.04
C GLY A 18 1.61 -0.40 14.11
N GLY A 19 2.61 -0.19 14.97
CA GLY A 19 2.88 -1.02 16.14
C GLY A 19 2.95 -0.20 17.43
N LEU A 20 3.12 -0.88 18.56
CA LEU A 20 3.23 -0.24 19.88
C LEU A 20 4.40 0.76 19.97
N ASN A 21 5.47 0.50 19.21
CA ASN A 21 6.69 1.33 19.18
C ASN A 21 6.73 2.28 17.98
N GLY A 22 5.57 2.60 17.40
CA GLY A 22 5.44 3.51 16.26
C GLY A 22 5.32 2.79 14.92
N TRP A 23 5.57 3.55 13.86
CA TRP A 23 5.33 3.15 12.48
C TRP A 23 6.57 2.53 11.87
N ARG A 24 6.42 1.37 11.23
CA ARG A 24 7.53 0.65 10.60
C ARG A 24 7.22 0.24 9.18
N SER A 25 8.29 0.09 8.39
CA SER A 25 8.22 -0.60 7.10
C SER A 25 7.64 -2.01 7.31
N PRO A 26 6.84 -2.55 6.37
CA PRO A 26 6.36 -3.93 6.41
C PRO A 26 7.41 -4.99 5.99
N ALA A 27 8.67 -4.59 5.77
CA ALA A 27 9.74 -5.45 5.27
C ALA A 27 10.66 -6.16 6.27
N PRO A 28 10.84 -5.68 7.52
CA PRO A 28 11.70 -6.36 8.50
C PRO A 28 11.29 -7.82 8.74
N PRO A 29 12.23 -8.68 9.18
CA PRO A 29 11.99 -10.12 9.38
C PRO A 29 10.83 -10.46 10.32
N GLU A 30 10.46 -9.56 11.23
CA GLU A 30 9.29 -9.70 12.10
C GLU A 30 7.96 -9.88 11.34
N PHE A 31 7.86 -9.37 10.09
CA PHE A 31 6.69 -9.54 9.22
C PHE A 31 6.81 -10.74 8.28
N ALA A 32 7.95 -11.44 8.28
CA ALA A 32 8.16 -12.62 7.45
C ALA A 32 7.08 -13.71 7.63
N PRO A 33 6.56 -14.01 8.84
CA PRO A 33 5.50 -14.99 9.00
C PRO A 33 4.23 -14.65 8.22
N PHE A 34 3.84 -13.37 8.19
CA PHE A 34 2.69 -12.91 7.42
C PHE A 34 2.92 -13.11 5.91
N TRP A 35 4.09 -12.71 5.41
CA TRP A 35 4.43 -12.86 4.00
C TRP A 35 4.52 -14.32 3.57
N HIS A 36 5.06 -15.17 4.44
CA HIS A 36 5.10 -16.61 4.23
C HIS A 36 3.69 -17.21 4.14
N ASP A 37 2.78 -16.81 5.02
CA ASP A 37 1.40 -17.30 5.02
C ASP A 37 0.64 -16.86 3.76
N VAL A 38 0.84 -15.61 3.31
CA VAL A 38 0.23 -15.08 2.08
C VAL A 38 0.74 -15.82 0.85
N GLU A 39 2.07 -15.98 0.74
CA GLU A 39 2.71 -16.69 -0.36
C GLU A 39 2.28 -18.15 -0.41
N SER A 40 2.31 -18.84 0.75
CA SER A 40 1.93 -20.26 0.87
C SER A 40 0.46 -20.50 0.54
N ALA A 41 -0.40 -19.52 0.82
CA ALA A 41 -1.82 -19.57 0.45
C ALA A 41 -2.05 -19.23 -1.04
N GLY A 42 -1.03 -18.81 -1.78
CA GLY A 42 -1.14 -18.39 -3.18
C GLY A 42 -1.98 -17.13 -3.38
N LEU A 43 -2.16 -16.33 -2.33
CA LEU A 43 -3.04 -15.16 -2.35
C LEU A 43 -2.31 -13.96 -2.97
N PRO A 44 -2.88 -13.29 -3.98
CA PRO A 44 -2.39 -11.99 -4.38
C PRO A 44 -2.72 -10.95 -3.30
N ILE A 45 -1.79 -10.03 -3.12
CA ILE A 45 -1.94 -8.85 -2.27
C ILE A 45 -2.56 -7.75 -3.11
N VAL A 46 -3.71 -7.25 -2.69
CA VAL A 46 -4.34 -6.06 -3.26
C VAL A 46 -4.01 -4.87 -2.38
N VAL A 47 -3.30 -3.89 -2.93
CA VAL A 47 -3.01 -2.61 -2.30
C VAL A 47 -4.04 -1.59 -2.75
N HIS A 48 -5.06 -1.35 -1.93
CA HIS A 48 -6.17 -0.46 -2.25
C HIS A 48 -5.90 0.96 -1.79
N ALA A 49 -6.09 1.93 -2.68
CA ALA A 49 -5.93 3.34 -2.37
C ALA A 49 -6.76 3.71 -1.14
N SER A 50 -6.13 4.33 -0.16
CA SER A 50 -6.79 4.66 1.10
C SER A 50 -6.45 6.09 1.48
N TYR A 51 -7.13 6.63 2.49
CA TYR A 51 -6.76 7.95 3.00
C TYR A 51 -5.38 7.89 3.67
N PRO A 52 -4.41 8.74 3.25
CA PRO A 52 -3.17 8.87 3.96
C PRO A 52 -3.43 9.40 5.35
N ARG A 53 -2.69 8.87 6.32
CA ARG A 53 -2.63 9.54 7.63
C ARG A 53 -1.92 10.89 7.52
N TRP A 54 -1.01 11.08 6.56
CA TRP A 54 -0.24 12.31 6.32
C TRP A 54 -0.97 13.40 5.52
N THR A 55 -2.31 13.46 5.61
CA THR A 55 -3.10 14.54 4.98
C THR A 55 -2.97 15.90 5.68
N THR A 56 -2.15 16.01 6.73
CA THR A 56 -1.79 17.28 7.38
C THR A 56 -0.95 18.22 6.50
N THR A 57 -0.37 17.72 5.40
CA THR A 57 0.44 18.53 4.47
C THR A 57 -0.33 18.96 3.21
N LEU A 58 -1.66 18.92 3.22
CA LEU A 58 -2.42 19.73 2.27
C LEU A 58 -2.18 21.20 2.63
N PRO A 59 -1.89 22.11 1.67
CA PRO A 59 -1.75 23.53 1.96
C PRO A 59 -2.95 23.98 2.81
N SER A 60 -2.65 24.52 3.99
CA SER A 60 -3.62 24.92 5.00
C SER A 60 -4.67 25.85 4.39
N GLY A 61 -5.86 25.33 4.10
CA GLY A 61 -6.92 26.17 3.54
C GLY A 61 -8.20 25.45 3.13
N LYS A 62 -8.18 24.17 2.78
CA LYS A 62 -9.41 23.43 2.42
C LYS A 62 -9.83 22.49 3.54
N ARG A 63 -10.86 22.91 4.29
CA ARG A 63 -11.49 22.15 5.37
C ARG A 63 -11.99 20.80 4.86
N ARG A 64 -11.90 19.82 5.75
CA ARG A 64 -12.45 18.45 5.67
C ARG A 64 -13.95 18.51 5.33
N THR A 65 -14.32 18.44 4.07
CA THR A 65 -15.69 18.14 3.64
C THR A 65 -15.80 16.65 3.38
N SER A 66 -16.95 16.08 3.73
CA SER A 66 -17.32 14.70 3.45
C SER A 66 -17.28 14.44 1.93
N LEU A 67 -16.37 13.57 1.47
CA LEU A 67 -15.97 13.45 0.06
C LEU A 67 -16.79 12.44 -0.77
N LEU A 68 -17.93 11.98 -0.29
CA LEU A 68 -18.75 11.01 -1.06
C LEU A 68 -19.84 11.66 -1.92
N HIS A 69 -20.14 12.96 -1.78
CA HIS A 69 -21.34 13.55 -2.39
C HIS A 69 -21.23 14.99 -2.95
N GLY A 70 -20.04 15.53 -3.19
CA GLY A 70 -19.91 16.89 -3.72
C GLY A 70 -18.95 16.94 -4.89
N GLY A 71 -19.41 17.40 -6.06
CA GLY A 71 -18.70 17.49 -7.34
C GLY A 71 -17.45 18.39 -7.39
N GLU A 72 -16.69 18.49 -6.30
CA GLU A 72 -15.37 19.09 -6.28
C GLU A 72 -14.33 18.02 -6.69
N ARG A 73 -13.49 18.36 -7.68
CA ARG A 73 -12.37 17.49 -8.10
C ARG A 73 -11.37 17.40 -6.96
N PHE A 74 -11.47 16.35 -6.14
CA PHE A 74 -10.42 16.02 -5.17
C PHE A 74 -9.14 15.70 -5.95
N PRO A 75 -7.98 16.27 -5.61
CA PRO A 75 -6.71 15.88 -6.21
C PRO A 75 -6.31 14.50 -5.65
N LEU A 76 -7.04 13.46 -6.06
CA LEU A 76 -6.84 12.05 -5.67
C LEU A 76 -5.44 11.59 -6.09
N ASP A 77 -4.99 12.07 -7.25
CA ASP A 77 -3.74 11.67 -7.90
C ASP A 77 -2.50 12.04 -7.08
N GLY A 78 -2.48 13.24 -6.49
CA GLY A 78 -1.33 13.72 -5.69
C GLY A 78 -1.18 13.04 -4.33
N VAL A 79 -2.23 12.35 -3.87
CA VAL A 79 -2.33 11.82 -2.51
C VAL A 79 -2.22 10.30 -2.48
N ARG A 80 -2.80 9.59 -3.47
CA ARG A 80 -2.85 8.12 -3.51
C ARG A 80 -1.63 7.50 -4.16
N ALA A 81 -1.11 8.13 -5.22
CA ALA A 81 0.01 7.62 -6.00
C ALA A 81 1.33 7.51 -5.20
N PRO A 82 1.68 8.44 -4.28
CA PRO A 82 2.88 8.30 -3.46
C PRO A 82 2.80 7.17 -2.42
N GLU A 83 1.61 6.90 -1.85
CA GLU A 83 1.47 5.87 -0.81
C GLU A 83 1.66 4.46 -1.36
N VAL A 84 1.06 4.15 -2.53
CA VAL A 84 1.28 2.86 -3.19
C VAL A 84 2.74 2.71 -3.62
N ALA A 85 3.36 3.76 -4.16
CA ALA A 85 4.76 3.72 -4.57
C ALA A 85 5.67 3.44 -3.38
N ASN A 86 5.50 4.16 -2.27
CA ASN A 86 6.27 3.95 -1.04
C ASN A 86 6.06 2.55 -0.46
N MET A 87 4.82 2.05 -0.45
CA MET A 87 4.49 0.68 -0.01
C MET A 87 5.26 -0.35 -0.86
N ILE A 88 5.15 -0.29 -2.19
CA ILE A 88 5.80 -1.23 -3.11
C ILE A 88 7.33 -1.12 -3.03
N THR A 89 7.89 0.08 -3.02
CA THR A 89 9.33 0.31 -2.82
C THR A 89 9.81 -0.28 -1.49
N SER A 90 9.01 -0.17 -0.42
CA SER A 90 9.36 -0.76 0.88
C SER A 90 9.39 -2.29 0.87
N LEU A 91 8.67 -2.95 -0.04
CA LEU A 91 8.73 -4.41 -0.21
C LEU A 91 9.89 -4.83 -1.12
N ILE A 92 10.19 -4.04 -2.15
CA ILE A 92 11.22 -4.35 -3.13
C ILE A 92 12.63 -4.06 -2.58
N CYS A 93 12.91 -2.83 -2.14
CA CYS A 93 14.27 -2.39 -1.82
C CYS A 93 14.94 -3.18 -0.68
N PRO A 94 14.24 -3.54 0.42
CA PRO A 94 14.80 -4.39 1.47
C PRO A 94 14.80 -5.89 1.12
N GLY A 95 14.34 -6.28 -0.07
CA GLY A 95 14.35 -7.66 -0.54
C GLY A 95 13.22 -8.54 0.02
N THR A 96 12.07 -7.99 0.43
CA THR A 96 10.90 -8.82 0.76
C THR A 96 10.44 -9.59 -0.47
N GLN A 97 10.35 -8.90 -1.61
CA GLN A 97 9.97 -9.53 -2.89
C GLN A 97 11.02 -10.55 -3.37
N THR A 98 12.28 -10.44 -2.95
CA THR A 98 13.33 -11.42 -3.25
C THR A 98 13.22 -12.65 -2.36
N ARG A 99 12.88 -12.47 -1.07
CA ARG A 99 12.71 -13.56 -0.10
C ARG A 99 11.45 -14.37 -0.35
N PHE A 100 10.40 -13.73 -0.85
CA PHE A 100 9.10 -14.31 -1.15
C PHE A 100 8.73 -14.05 -2.62
N ALA A 101 9.42 -14.74 -3.53
CA ALA A 101 9.33 -14.52 -4.97
C ALA A 101 7.96 -14.88 -5.56
N GLY A 102 7.15 -15.69 -4.86
CA GLY A 102 5.79 -16.06 -5.23
C GLY A 102 4.74 -15.00 -4.88
N LEU A 103 5.08 -13.97 -4.09
CA LEU A 103 4.14 -12.90 -3.76
C LEU A 103 3.73 -12.11 -5.01
N ARG A 104 2.42 -11.93 -5.17
CA ARG A 104 1.84 -11.16 -6.28
C ARG A 104 1.22 -9.89 -5.72
N ASN A 105 1.53 -8.74 -6.31
CA ASN A 105 0.99 -7.45 -5.88
C ASN A 105 0.07 -6.88 -6.97
N ALA A 106 -1.10 -6.39 -6.58
CA ALA A 106 -2.05 -5.69 -7.44
C ALA A 106 -2.40 -4.33 -6.84
N GLY A 107 -2.36 -3.28 -7.65
CA GLY A 107 -2.84 -1.95 -7.25
C GLY A 107 -4.33 -1.79 -7.55
N MET A 108 -5.12 -1.30 -6.60
CA MET A 108 -6.52 -0.97 -6.78
C MET A 108 -6.76 0.52 -6.48
N GLU A 109 -7.39 1.24 -7.42
CA GLU A 109 -7.70 2.68 -7.32
C GLU A 109 -6.50 3.63 -7.15
N ASN A 110 -5.27 3.20 -7.45
CA ASN A 110 -4.07 4.02 -7.27
C ASN A 110 -3.61 4.79 -8.52
N GLY A 111 -4.24 4.52 -9.67
CA GLY A 111 -3.67 4.85 -10.98
C GLY A 111 -2.36 4.10 -11.26
N SER A 112 -1.76 4.35 -12.42
CA SER A 112 -0.50 3.70 -12.86
C SER A 112 0.62 4.69 -13.15
N GLY A 113 0.37 6.00 -13.14
CA GLY A 113 1.37 7.01 -13.50
C GLY A 113 2.62 7.02 -12.60
N TRP A 114 2.51 6.60 -11.35
CA TRP A 114 3.64 6.48 -10.42
C TRP A 114 4.68 5.44 -10.84
N LEU A 115 4.28 4.42 -11.61
CA LEU A 115 5.20 3.39 -12.10
C LEU A 115 6.30 4.00 -12.96
N ILE A 116 6.01 5.05 -13.73
CA ILE A 116 7.02 5.67 -14.60
C ILE A 116 8.16 6.25 -13.78
N ARG A 117 7.86 6.84 -12.61
CA ARG A 117 8.88 7.44 -11.73
C ARG A 117 9.64 6.37 -10.95
N MET A 118 8.99 5.26 -10.62
CA MET A 118 9.61 4.14 -9.92
C MET A 118 10.53 3.33 -10.84
N CYS A 119 10.12 3.12 -12.10
CA CYS A 119 10.83 2.30 -13.07
C CYS A 119 11.71 3.10 -14.03
N SER A 120 11.66 4.44 -14.00
CA SER A 120 12.58 5.26 -14.78
C SER A 120 14.01 4.96 -14.33
N LYS A 121 14.84 4.50 -15.28
CA LYS A 121 16.29 4.59 -15.12
C LYS A 121 16.63 6.08 -15.04
N GLY A 122 17.38 6.47 -14.01
CA GLY A 122 17.89 7.83 -13.85
C GLY A 122 18.72 8.27 -15.05
#